data_AF-A0A0D9NIK6-F1
#
_entry.id   AF-A0A0D9NIK6-F1
#
_cell.length_a   1.000
_cell.length_b   1.000
_cell.length_c   1.000
_cell.angle_alpha   90.00
_cell.angle_beta   90.00
_cell.angle_gamma   90.00
#
_symmetry.space_group_name_H-M   'P 1'
#
loop_
_entity.id
_entity.type
_entity.pdbx_description
1 polymer ?
#
loop_
_entity_poly.entity_id
_entity_poly.type
_entity_poly.pdbx_seq_one_letter_code
_entity_poly.pdbx_strand_id
1 'polypeptide(L)'
;MTYMCRPQLSEWVVVSYLALQHRFPTYWQQQSQGRWDKLEDVPDDSVGRRIGILGYGSIGRQTGRVAKALGMDVHAYTLHPRPTPESRRDKGYTPDGLGDPDGTLPSKWFSGSSTQELHNFLGSGLDLLVIATPLTEATRGLIAEAEFEILAKNKTFVSNIARGPVVNTDVLIRSLNNDSIRGAALDVTDPEPLPEGHPLWTAKNVIITPHRD
;
A
#
# COMPACT_ATOMS: atom_id res chain seq x y z
N MET A 1 14.56 -7.88 -19.62
CA MET A 1 14.27 -7.80 -18.18
C MET A 1 12.86 -8.34 -17.98
N THR A 2 12.73 -9.64 -17.72
CA THR A 2 11.44 -10.31 -17.60
C THR A 2 10.69 -9.70 -16.40
N TYR A 3 9.48 -9.20 -16.61
CA TYR A 3 8.59 -8.72 -15.54
C TYR A 3 8.29 -9.90 -14.62
N MET A 4 9.13 -10.10 -13.61
CA MET A 4 9.02 -11.20 -12.67
C MET A 4 8.04 -10.76 -11.58
N CYS A 5 7.03 -11.59 -11.30
CA CYS A 5 6.33 -11.56 -10.02
C CYS A 5 7.39 -11.47 -8.91
N ARG A 6 7.32 -10.44 -8.04
CA ARG A 6 8.27 -10.25 -6.93
C ARG A 6 7.57 -10.56 -5.61
N PRO A 7 7.61 -11.82 -5.12
CA PRO A 7 7.05 -12.19 -3.83
C PRO A 7 7.56 -11.32 -2.68
N GLN A 8 8.82 -10.89 -2.74
CA GLN A 8 9.49 -10.11 -1.70
C GLN A 8 8.73 -8.82 -1.36
N LEU A 9 8.30 -8.06 -2.38
CA LEU A 9 7.53 -6.83 -2.17
C LEU A 9 6.17 -7.11 -1.53
N SER A 10 5.50 -8.20 -1.92
CA SER A 10 4.21 -8.57 -1.33
C SER A 10 4.37 -9.02 0.13
N GLU A 11 5.44 -9.76 0.45
CA GLU A 11 5.80 -10.11 1.82
C GLU A 11 6.08 -8.86 2.65
N TRP A 12 6.87 -7.92 2.11
CA TRP A 12 7.18 -6.66 2.78
C TRP A 12 5.94 -5.82 3.07
N VAL A 13 5.00 -5.70 2.11
CA VAL A 13 3.71 -5.01 2.31
C VAL A 13 2.96 -5.64 3.48
N VAL A 14 2.88 -6.96 3.53
CA VAL A 14 2.13 -7.68 4.57
C VAL A 14 2.81 -7.54 5.93
N VAL A 15 4.12 -7.72 6.00
CA VAL A 15 4.89 -7.58 7.24
C VAL A 15 4.75 -6.18 7.81
N SER A 16 4.95 -5.15 6.98
CA SER A 16 4.87 -3.75 7.44
C SER A 16 3.46 -3.36 7.89
N TYR A 17 2.42 -3.77 7.16
CA TYR A 17 1.03 -3.56 7.54
C TYR A 17 0.67 -4.24 8.87
N LEU A 18 0.97 -5.54 9.00
CA LEU A 18 0.69 -6.31 10.21
C LEU A 18 1.51 -5.81 11.41
N ALA A 19 2.77 -5.42 11.20
CA ALA A 19 3.63 -4.91 12.26
C ALA A 19 3.01 -3.67 12.94
N LEU A 20 2.52 -2.70 12.15
CA LEU A 20 1.87 -1.51 12.71
C LEU A 20 0.47 -1.82 13.27
N GLN A 21 -0.28 -2.71 12.63
CA GLN A 21 -1.60 -3.15 13.11
C GLN A 21 -1.53 -3.85 14.47
N HIS A 22 -0.48 -4.64 14.71
CA HIS A 22 -0.24 -5.35 15.98
C HIS A 22 0.77 -4.64 16.90
N ARG A 23 1.10 -3.36 16.63
CA ARG A 23 1.97 -2.52 17.47
C ARG A 23 3.37 -3.09 17.73
N PHE A 24 3.89 -3.91 16.82
CA PHE A 24 5.23 -4.49 16.94
C PHE A 24 6.33 -3.44 17.17
N PRO A 25 6.37 -2.28 16.48
CA PRO A 25 7.37 -1.25 16.75
C PRO A 25 7.39 -0.79 18.21
N THR A 26 6.21 -0.60 18.81
CA THR A 26 6.08 -0.22 20.21
C THR A 26 6.53 -1.35 21.14
N TYR A 27 6.11 -2.59 20.88
CA TYR A 27 6.50 -3.73 21.71
C TYR A 27 8.00 -4.04 21.60
N TRP A 28 8.63 -3.88 20.44
CA TRP A 28 10.08 -4.00 20.30
C TRP A 28 10.82 -2.94 21.13
N GLN A 29 10.32 -1.70 21.15
CA GLN A 29 10.87 -0.67 22.02
C GLN A 29 10.73 -1.06 23.51
N GLN A 30 9.56 -1.50 23.94
CA GLN A 30 9.35 -1.96 25.32
C GLN A 30 10.27 -3.14 25.66
N GLN A 31 10.41 -4.12 24.76
CA GLN A 31 11.26 -5.28 24.92
C GLN A 31 12.73 -4.87 25.12
N SER A 32 13.24 -3.94 24.30
CA SER A 32 14.61 -3.42 24.46
C SER A 32 14.85 -2.69 25.79
N GLN A 33 13.77 -2.20 26.41
CA GLN A 33 13.78 -1.51 27.70
C GLN A 33 13.44 -2.44 28.88
N GLY A 34 13.16 -3.73 28.63
CA GLY A 34 12.75 -4.69 29.65
C GLY A 34 11.38 -4.39 30.28
N ARG A 35 10.48 -3.72 29.56
CA ARG A 35 9.14 -3.36 30.04
C ARG A 35 8.06 -4.34 29.58
N TRP A 36 7.06 -4.55 30.42
CA TRP A 36 5.87 -5.38 30.16
C TRP A 36 4.59 -4.52 30.28
N ASP A 37 4.42 -3.58 29.36
CA ASP A 37 3.31 -2.63 29.39
C ASP A 37 2.24 -3.02 28.36
N LYS A 38 1.02 -3.26 28.84
CA LYS A 38 -0.12 -3.53 27.94
C LYS A 38 -0.59 -2.23 27.29
N LEU A 39 -0.81 -2.27 25.98
CA LEU A 39 -1.49 -1.18 25.27
C LEU A 39 -3.00 -1.34 25.46
N GLU A 40 -3.71 -0.21 25.56
CA GLU A 40 -5.16 -0.18 25.79
C GLU A 40 -5.95 -0.53 24.51
N ASP A 41 -5.39 -0.26 23.33
CA ASP A 41 -6.00 -0.57 22.06
C ASP A 41 -5.83 -2.05 21.69
N VAL A 42 -6.94 -2.69 21.30
CA VAL A 42 -6.92 -4.07 20.79
C VAL A 42 -6.51 -4.03 19.31
N PRO A 43 -5.55 -4.85 18.88
CA PRO A 43 -5.21 -4.97 17.46
C PRO A 43 -6.43 -5.35 16.63
N ASP A 44 -6.66 -4.60 15.54
CA ASP A 44 -7.59 -5.03 14.50
C ASP A 44 -7.05 -6.32 13.84
N ASP A 45 -7.91 -7.14 13.24
CA ASP A 45 -7.49 -8.18 12.28
C ASP A 45 -7.69 -7.71 10.82
N SER A 46 -7.09 -8.45 9.88
CA SER A 46 -7.19 -8.16 8.44
C SER A 46 -8.41 -8.81 7.78
N VAL A 47 -9.16 -9.67 8.48
CA VAL A 47 -10.24 -10.46 7.87
C VAL A 47 -11.40 -9.53 7.53
N GLY A 48 -11.87 -9.59 6.27
CA GLY A 48 -12.93 -8.71 5.78
C GLY A 48 -12.50 -7.26 5.53
N ARG A 49 -11.27 -6.88 5.88
CA ARG A 49 -10.69 -5.57 5.56
C ARG A 49 -10.45 -5.45 4.06
N ARG A 50 -10.44 -4.23 3.56
CA ARG A 50 -10.32 -3.94 2.13
C ARG A 50 -8.95 -3.39 1.76
N ILE A 51 -8.28 -4.09 0.85
CA ILE A 51 -7.05 -3.63 0.21
C ILE A 51 -7.38 -3.03 -1.17
N GLY A 52 -6.92 -1.80 -1.40
CA GLY A 52 -6.89 -1.17 -2.71
C GLY A 52 -5.49 -1.25 -3.30
N ILE A 53 -5.37 -1.76 -4.52
CA ILE A 53 -4.09 -1.91 -5.21
C ILE A 53 -4.07 -0.98 -6.43
N LEU A 54 -3.34 0.14 -6.29
CA LEU A 54 -3.11 1.12 -7.33
C LEU A 54 -1.98 0.63 -8.24
N GLY A 55 -2.34 0.07 -9.40
CA GLY A 55 -1.40 -0.59 -10.31
C GLY A 55 -1.47 -2.12 -10.20
N TYR A 56 -2.49 -2.73 -10.82
CA TYR A 56 -2.70 -4.18 -10.79
C TYR A 56 -1.90 -4.97 -11.87
N GLY A 57 -0.57 -4.77 -11.86
CA GLY A 57 0.40 -5.53 -12.66
C GLY A 57 0.95 -6.77 -11.92
N SER A 58 2.12 -7.28 -12.29
CA SER A 58 2.69 -8.50 -11.67
C SER A 58 2.87 -8.40 -10.14
N ILE A 59 3.37 -7.26 -9.65
CA ILE A 59 3.51 -7.00 -8.20
C ILE A 59 2.13 -6.91 -7.54
N GLY A 60 1.23 -6.08 -8.09
CA GLY A 60 -0.11 -5.90 -7.55
C GLY A 60 -0.93 -7.20 -7.51
N ARG A 61 -0.81 -8.06 -8.51
CA ARG A 61 -1.45 -9.38 -8.55
C ARG A 61 -0.95 -10.30 -7.44
N GLN A 62 0.36 -10.37 -7.23
CA GLN A 62 0.93 -11.16 -6.14
C GLN A 62 0.51 -10.61 -4.77
N THR A 63 0.50 -9.30 -4.60
CA THR A 63 0.01 -8.67 -3.36
C THR A 63 -1.47 -8.97 -3.14
N GLY A 64 -2.28 -8.93 -4.19
CA GLY A 64 -3.70 -9.32 -4.13
C GLY A 64 -3.89 -10.78 -3.73
N ARG A 65 -3.04 -11.70 -4.20
CA ARG A 65 -3.03 -13.11 -3.82
C ARG A 65 -2.77 -13.30 -2.33
N VAL A 66 -1.73 -12.67 -1.81
CA VAL A 66 -1.38 -12.77 -0.38
C VAL A 66 -2.47 -12.13 0.48
N ALA A 67 -2.98 -10.96 0.10
CA ALA A 67 -4.07 -10.31 0.82
C ALA A 67 -5.36 -11.17 0.84
N LYS A 68 -5.69 -11.86 -0.26
CA LYS A 68 -6.81 -12.81 -0.27
C LYS A 68 -6.60 -13.98 0.67
N ALA A 69 -5.38 -14.50 0.77
CA ALA A 69 -5.04 -15.55 1.73
C ALA A 69 -5.18 -15.09 3.19
N LEU A 70 -5.03 -13.79 3.46
CA LEU A 70 -5.29 -13.16 4.77
C LEU A 70 -6.78 -12.84 5.01
N GLY A 71 -7.68 -13.18 4.07
CA GLY A 71 -9.12 -12.94 4.19
C GLY A 71 -9.56 -11.53 3.81
N MET A 72 -8.73 -10.75 3.12
CA MET A 72 -9.06 -9.39 2.70
C MET A 72 -9.94 -9.34 1.44
N ASP A 73 -10.72 -8.28 1.31
CA ASP A 73 -11.41 -7.89 0.08
C ASP A 73 -10.47 -7.07 -0.82
N VAL A 74 -10.36 -7.41 -2.11
CA VAL A 74 -9.37 -6.80 -3.02
C VAL A 74 -10.08 -5.89 -4.02
N HIS A 75 -9.70 -4.62 -4.04
CA HIS A 75 -10.06 -3.66 -5.08
C HIS A 75 -8.83 -3.35 -5.94
N ALA A 76 -8.96 -3.49 -7.26
CA ALA A 76 -7.87 -3.24 -8.20
C ALA A 76 -8.10 -1.94 -8.98
N TYR A 77 -7.03 -1.17 -9.21
CA TYR A 77 -7.03 -0.02 -10.12
C TYR A 77 -6.02 -0.22 -11.25
N THR A 78 -6.45 0.03 -12.48
CA THR A 78 -5.60 -0.01 -13.69
C THR A 78 -5.83 1.21 -14.58
N LEU A 79 -4.83 1.62 -15.35
CA LEU A 79 -4.99 2.76 -16.28
C LEU A 79 -6.10 2.52 -17.32
N HIS A 80 -6.17 1.31 -17.86
CA HIS A 80 -7.16 0.92 -18.87
C HIS A 80 -8.24 0.02 -18.26
N PRO A 81 -9.49 0.09 -18.76
CA PRO A 81 -10.60 -0.73 -18.26
C PRO A 81 -10.38 -2.22 -18.51
N ARG A 82 -10.93 -3.04 -17.61
CA ARG A 82 -10.83 -4.51 -17.62
C ARG A 82 -12.23 -5.16 -17.48
N PRO A 83 -13.15 -4.93 -18.43
CA PRO A 83 -14.56 -5.31 -18.28
C PRO A 83 -14.82 -6.81 -18.42
N THR A 84 -13.99 -7.55 -19.17
CA THR A 84 -14.18 -8.99 -19.43
C THR A 84 -13.11 -9.85 -18.74
N PRO A 85 -13.37 -11.15 -18.47
CA PRO A 85 -12.35 -12.07 -17.98
C PRO A 85 -11.07 -12.07 -18.83
N GLU A 86 -11.20 -12.07 -20.16
CA GLU A 86 -10.07 -12.05 -21.09
C GLU A 86 -9.25 -10.78 -20.94
N SER A 87 -9.91 -9.64 -20.73
CA SER A 87 -9.22 -8.37 -20.49
C SER A 87 -8.47 -8.37 -19.16
N ARG A 88 -8.93 -9.12 -18.14
CA ARG A 88 -8.34 -9.19 -16.80
C ARG A 88 -7.17 -10.17 -16.69
N ARG A 89 -6.98 -11.04 -17.68
CA ARG A 89 -5.83 -11.95 -17.70
C ARG A 89 -4.50 -11.19 -17.74
N ASP A 90 -3.54 -11.70 -16.99
CA ASP A 90 -2.16 -11.24 -17.12
C ASP A 90 -1.58 -11.73 -18.45
N LYS A 91 -0.86 -10.85 -19.14
CA LYS A 91 -0.11 -11.18 -20.36
C LYS A 91 1.40 -11.28 -20.10
N GLY A 92 1.83 -10.95 -18.87
CA GLY A 92 3.20 -11.11 -18.41
C GLY A 92 3.54 -12.54 -17.99
N TYR A 93 4.80 -12.74 -17.64
CA TYR A 93 5.26 -13.99 -17.05
C TYR A 93 4.86 -14.04 -15.57
N THR A 94 4.15 -15.10 -15.19
CA THR A 94 3.82 -15.39 -13.79
C THR A 94 4.18 -16.86 -13.52
N PRO A 95 5.07 -17.15 -12.55
CA PRO A 95 5.33 -18.53 -12.15
C PRO A 95 4.08 -19.23 -11.62
N ASP A 96 3.99 -20.54 -11.82
CA ASP A 96 2.86 -21.34 -11.34
C ASP A 96 2.63 -21.15 -9.83
N GLY A 97 1.37 -20.96 -9.44
CA GLY A 97 0.97 -20.75 -8.05
C GLY A 97 1.19 -19.34 -7.49
N LEU A 98 1.75 -18.42 -8.29
CA LEU A 98 1.92 -17.01 -7.92
C LEU A 98 0.95 -16.10 -8.68
N GLY A 99 0.81 -14.87 -8.18
CA GLY A 99 -0.01 -13.83 -8.78
C GLY A 99 -1.50 -14.14 -8.82
N ASP A 100 -2.15 -13.58 -9.84
CA ASP A 100 -3.55 -13.77 -10.19
C ASP A 100 -3.63 -13.80 -11.71
N PRO A 101 -3.22 -14.90 -12.37
CA PRO A 101 -3.09 -14.95 -13.83
C PRO A 101 -4.42 -14.69 -14.54
N ASP A 102 -5.55 -15.08 -13.94
CA ASP A 102 -6.89 -14.90 -14.51
C ASP A 102 -7.58 -13.59 -14.10
N GLY A 103 -7.02 -12.83 -13.14
CA GLY A 103 -7.62 -11.57 -12.68
C GLY A 103 -8.94 -11.79 -11.94
N THR A 104 -9.04 -12.88 -11.18
CA THR A 104 -10.27 -13.31 -10.50
C THR A 104 -10.32 -12.87 -9.05
N LEU A 105 -9.21 -12.44 -8.47
CA LEU A 105 -9.13 -12.09 -7.06
C LEU A 105 -9.80 -10.75 -6.72
N PRO A 106 -9.71 -9.68 -7.54
CA PRO A 106 -10.37 -8.43 -7.21
C PRO A 106 -11.89 -8.57 -7.29
N SER A 107 -12.58 -8.20 -6.21
CA SER A 107 -14.04 -8.12 -6.17
C SER A 107 -14.56 -6.90 -6.93
N LYS A 108 -13.75 -5.83 -7.03
CA LYS A 108 -14.03 -4.63 -7.81
C LYS A 108 -12.83 -4.20 -8.63
N TRP A 109 -13.11 -3.79 -9.86
CA TRP A 109 -12.14 -3.23 -10.79
C TRP A 109 -12.49 -1.77 -11.05
N PHE A 110 -11.51 -0.92 -10.83
CA PHE A 110 -11.53 0.49 -11.14
C PHE A 110 -10.52 0.76 -12.26
N SER A 111 -10.79 1.78 -13.06
CA SER A 111 -9.86 2.19 -14.07
C SER A 111 -10.06 3.63 -14.47
N GLY A 112 -9.00 4.24 -14.99
CA GLY A 112 -9.09 5.62 -15.44
C GLY A 112 -7.75 6.33 -15.47
N SER A 113 -7.77 7.50 -16.10
CA SER A 113 -6.67 8.48 -16.08
C SER A 113 -7.07 9.82 -15.46
N SER A 114 -8.35 9.99 -15.11
CA SER A 114 -8.84 11.22 -14.50
C SER A 114 -8.75 11.18 -12.98
N THR A 115 -8.65 12.37 -12.37
CA THR A 115 -8.70 12.54 -10.92
C THR A 115 -9.98 11.95 -10.30
N GLN A 116 -11.13 12.12 -10.94
CA GLN A 116 -12.40 11.61 -10.43
C GLN A 116 -12.43 10.07 -10.38
N GLU A 117 -11.87 9.39 -11.38
CA GLU A 117 -11.79 7.93 -11.40
C GLU A 117 -10.87 7.40 -10.29
N LEU A 118 -9.73 8.07 -10.07
CA LEU A 118 -8.84 7.77 -8.94
C LEU A 118 -9.58 7.98 -7.62
N HIS A 119 -10.27 9.10 -7.44
CA HIS A 119 -11.01 9.42 -6.22
C HIS A 119 -12.12 8.41 -5.93
N ASN A 120 -12.82 7.93 -6.96
CA ASN A 120 -13.82 6.87 -6.81
C ASN A 120 -13.21 5.56 -6.29
N PHE A 121 -12.00 5.23 -6.73
CA PHE A 121 -11.26 4.08 -6.22
C PHE A 121 -10.77 4.29 -4.78
N LEU A 122 -10.14 5.42 -4.47
CA LEU A 122 -9.65 5.71 -3.11
C LEU A 122 -10.81 5.78 -2.11
N GLY A 123 -11.96 6.31 -2.53
CA GLY A 123 -13.19 6.39 -1.74
C GLY A 123 -13.97 5.09 -1.60
N SER A 124 -13.46 3.97 -2.12
CA SER A 124 -14.19 2.69 -2.15
C SER A 124 -14.15 1.88 -0.84
N GLY A 125 -13.79 2.53 0.28
CA GLY A 125 -13.80 1.89 1.60
C GLY A 125 -12.48 1.21 1.97
N LEU A 126 -11.33 1.70 1.50
CA LEU A 126 -10.03 1.04 1.68
C LEU A 126 -9.54 1.12 3.14
N ASP A 127 -9.06 0.00 3.69
CA ASP A 127 -8.32 -0.06 4.97
C ASP A 127 -6.80 -0.04 4.74
N LEU A 128 -6.36 -0.52 3.57
CA LEU A 128 -4.98 -0.54 3.10
C LEU A 128 -4.94 -0.11 1.62
N LEU A 129 -4.14 0.90 1.30
CA LEU A 129 -3.78 1.27 -0.06
C LEU A 129 -2.35 0.81 -0.35
N VAL A 130 -2.17 0.01 -1.40
CA VAL A 130 -0.85 -0.34 -1.94
C VAL A 130 -0.64 0.36 -3.26
N ILE A 131 0.46 1.10 -3.37
CA ILE A 131 0.86 1.86 -4.55
C ILE A 131 1.96 1.07 -5.28
N ALA A 132 1.63 0.61 -6.48
CA ALA A 132 2.48 -0.23 -7.34
C ALA A 132 2.49 0.25 -8.81
N THR A 133 2.24 1.55 -9.04
CA THR A 133 2.30 2.16 -10.37
C THR A 133 3.72 2.53 -10.78
N PRO A 134 4.07 2.51 -12.08
CA PRO A 134 5.33 3.10 -12.54
C PRO A 134 5.34 4.62 -12.28
N LEU A 135 6.52 5.20 -12.11
CA LEU A 135 6.69 6.66 -12.08
C LEU A 135 6.73 7.22 -13.50
N THR A 136 5.84 8.15 -13.77
CA THR A 136 5.66 8.90 -15.01
C THR A 136 5.31 10.35 -14.65
N GLU A 137 5.23 11.25 -15.63
CA GLU A 137 4.72 12.61 -15.39
C GLU A 137 3.30 12.60 -14.81
N ALA A 138 2.44 11.70 -15.31
CA ALA A 138 1.04 11.58 -14.87
C ALA A 138 0.88 10.96 -13.46
N THR A 139 1.89 10.25 -12.95
CA THR A 139 1.82 9.59 -11.63
C THR A 139 2.69 10.27 -10.58
N ARG A 140 3.47 11.29 -10.96
CA ARG A 140 4.23 12.10 -10.01
C ARG A 140 3.26 12.95 -9.18
N GLY A 141 3.37 12.85 -7.86
CA GLY A 141 2.50 13.55 -6.92
C GLY A 141 1.04 13.10 -7.01
N LEU A 142 0.78 11.88 -7.51
CA LEU A 142 -0.56 11.35 -7.71
C LEU A 142 -1.35 11.22 -6.39
N ILE A 143 -0.65 10.94 -5.29
CA ILE A 143 -1.23 10.89 -3.95
C ILE A 143 -0.77 12.13 -3.19
N ALA A 144 -1.64 13.14 -3.13
CA ALA A 144 -1.39 14.42 -2.48
C ALA A 144 -2.58 14.82 -1.58
N GLU A 145 -2.81 16.12 -1.37
CA GLU A 145 -3.77 16.65 -0.39
C GLU A 145 -5.17 16.03 -0.53
N ALA A 146 -5.77 16.10 -1.72
CA ALA A 146 -7.12 15.61 -1.96
C ALA A 146 -7.24 14.08 -1.78
N GLU A 147 -6.21 13.33 -2.18
CA GLU A 147 -6.19 11.88 -2.02
C GLU A 147 -6.08 11.49 -0.55
N PHE A 148 -5.23 12.16 0.23
CA PHE A 148 -5.14 11.93 1.68
C PHE A 148 -6.42 12.32 2.42
N GLU A 149 -7.14 13.37 2.00
CA GLU A 149 -8.47 13.70 2.54
C GLU A 149 -9.49 12.57 2.32
N ILE A 150 -9.46 11.92 1.16
CA ILE A 150 -10.33 10.77 0.87
C ILE A 150 -9.94 9.57 1.74
N LEU A 151 -8.64 9.26 1.83
CA LEU A 151 -8.11 8.16 2.63
C LEU A 151 -8.35 8.35 4.13
N ALA A 152 -8.38 9.61 4.60
CA ALA A 152 -8.64 9.92 6.00
C ALA A 152 -10.03 9.45 6.48
N LYS A 153 -11.01 9.33 5.57
CA LYS A 153 -12.38 8.89 5.89
C LYS A 153 -12.42 7.49 6.51
N ASN A 154 -11.46 6.63 6.18
CA ASN A 154 -11.33 5.28 6.76
C ASN A 154 -10.03 5.10 7.54
N LYS A 155 -9.29 6.18 7.79
CA LYS A 155 -7.93 6.14 8.33
C LYS A 155 -7.03 5.16 7.58
N THR A 156 -7.11 5.12 6.24
CA THR A 156 -6.46 4.10 5.42
C THR A 156 -4.95 4.01 5.68
N PHE A 157 -4.41 2.80 5.78
CA PHE A 157 -2.96 2.58 5.79
C PHE A 157 -2.37 2.75 4.39
N VAL A 158 -1.25 3.44 4.22
CA VAL A 158 -0.64 3.65 2.89
C VAL A 158 0.69 2.92 2.76
N SER A 159 0.81 2.04 1.78
CA SER A 159 2.05 1.33 1.45
C SER A 159 2.54 1.75 0.07
N ASN A 160 3.73 2.36 0.02
CA ASN A 160 4.36 2.75 -1.25
C ASN A 160 5.55 1.82 -1.54
N ILE A 161 5.36 0.97 -2.56
CA ILE A 161 6.36 0.06 -3.14
C ILE A 161 6.65 0.42 -4.61
N ALA A 162 6.20 1.59 -5.04
CA ALA A 162 6.36 2.09 -6.39
C ALA A 162 7.64 2.92 -6.50
N ARG A 163 7.51 4.24 -6.41
CA ARG A 163 8.61 5.21 -6.36
C ARG A 163 8.22 6.32 -5.40
N GLY A 164 9.19 6.90 -4.70
CA GLY A 164 8.97 7.98 -3.74
C GLY A 164 8.10 9.10 -4.29
N PRO A 165 8.44 9.69 -5.46
CA PRO A 165 7.72 10.85 -5.99
C PRO A 165 6.28 10.61 -6.43
N VAL A 166 5.74 9.39 -6.34
CA VAL A 166 4.31 9.12 -6.56
C VAL A 166 3.46 9.70 -5.43
N VAL A 167 4.01 9.74 -4.22
CA VAL A 167 3.37 10.29 -3.02
C VAL A 167 4.02 11.63 -2.69
N ASN A 168 3.21 12.63 -2.35
CA ASN A 168 3.75 13.86 -1.79
C ASN A 168 4.20 13.61 -0.33
N THR A 169 5.51 13.58 -0.10
CA THR A 169 6.12 13.29 1.21
C THR A 169 5.65 14.24 2.31
N ASP A 170 5.53 15.54 2.02
CA ASP A 170 5.13 16.53 3.03
C ASP A 170 3.69 16.34 3.48
N VAL A 171 2.79 16.07 2.53
CA VAL A 171 1.38 15.78 2.83
C VAL A 171 1.26 14.48 3.62
N LEU A 172 2.05 13.46 3.27
CA LEU A 172 2.11 12.20 4.01
C LEU A 172 2.53 12.43 5.48
N ILE A 173 3.63 13.17 5.70
CA ILE A 173 4.12 13.48 7.05
C ILE A 173 3.04 14.21 7.87
N ARG A 174 2.38 15.20 7.27
CA ARG A 174 1.27 15.91 7.94
C ARG A 174 0.12 14.96 8.29
N SER A 175 -0.29 14.12 7.35
CA SER A 175 -1.40 13.16 7.48
C SER A 175 -1.14 12.07 8.52
N LEU A 176 0.12 11.71 8.74
CA LEU A 176 0.54 10.81 9.81
C LEU A 176 0.52 11.53 11.15
N ASN A 177 1.11 12.73 11.23
CA ASN A 177 1.28 13.44 12.49
C ASN A 177 -0.02 13.99 13.08
N ASN A 178 -1.02 14.29 12.23
CA ASN A 178 -2.36 14.69 12.64
C ASN A 178 -3.35 13.51 12.79
N ASP A 179 -2.86 12.27 12.66
CA ASP A 179 -3.65 11.04 12.81
C ASP A 179 -4.81 10.89 11.79
N SER A 180 -4.74 11.58 10.65
CA SER A 180 -5.69 11.45 9.53
C SER A 180 -5.66 10.04 8.93
N ILE A 181 -4.48 9.47 8.76
CA ILE A 181 -4.29 8.07 8.34
C ILE A 181 -3.69 7.23 9.46
N ARG A 182 -3.99 5.93 9.50
CA ARG A 182 -3.55 5.06 10.60
C ARG A 182 -2.05 4.73 10.58
N GLY A 183 -1.39 4.91 9.45
CA GLY A 183 0.04 4.64 9.29
C GLY A 183 0.47 4.51 7.84
N ALA A 184 1.77 4.37 7.64
CA ALA A 184 2.35 4.14 6.33
C ALA A 184 3.55 3.19 6.37
N ALA A 185 3.82 2.56 5.24
CA ALA A 185 5.05 1.82 4.98
C ALA A 185 5.67 2.29 3.66
N LEU A 186 6.95 2.65 3.70
CA LEU A 186 7.68 3.20 2.56
C LEU A 186 8.97 2.41 2.32
N ASP A 187 9.04 1.67 1.21
CA ASP A 187 10.31 1.10 0.74
C ASP A 187 11.06 2.08 -0.17
N VAL A 188 10.35 3.11 -0.64
CA VAL A 188 10.84 4.16 -1.51
C VAL A 188 10.50 5.52 -0.92
N THR A 189 11.42 6.48 -1.03
CA THR A 189 11.25 7.83 -0.47
C THR A 189 11.58 8.90 -1.52
N ASP A 190 11.15 10.13 -1.26
CA ASP A 190 11.57 11.31 -2.02
C ASP A 190 11.96 12.40 -1.02
N PRO A 191 13.25 12.80 -0.93
CA PRO A 191 14.39 12.33 -1.76
C PRO A 191 14.89 10.91 -1.39
N GLU A 192 15.74 10.35 -2.25
CA GLU A 192 16.41 9.05 -2.06
C GLU A 192 17.91 9.14 -2.41
N PRO A 193 18.85 8.73 -1.51
CA PRO A 193 18.63 8.23 -0.15
C PRO A 193 17.95 9.25 0.76
N LEU A 194 17.17 8.78 1.74
CA LEU A 194 16.51 9.65 2.70
C LEU A 194 17.56 10.31 3.63
N PRO A 195 17.71 11.65 3.64
CA PRO A 195 18.76 12.33 4.41
C PRO A 195 18.59 12.12 5.91
N GLU A 196 19.71 12.11 6.64
CA GLU A 196 19.69 12.17 8.10
C GLU A 196 18.95 13.43 8.58
N GLY A 197 18.14 13.30 9.64
CA GLY A 197 17.35 14.40 10.19
C GLY A 197 16.11 14.78 9.35
N HIS A 198 15.84 14.11 8.22
CA HIS A 198 14.62 14.33 7.46
C HIS A 198 13.36 14.07 8.32
N PRO A 199 12.33 14.93 8.33
CA PRO A 199 11.18 14.80 9.23
C PRO A 199 10.38 13.50 9.09
N LEU A 200 10.48 12.84 7.93
CA LEU A 200 9.88 11.53 7.70
C LEU A 200 10.37 10.46 8.69
N TRP A 201 11.63 10.52 9.15
CA TRP A 201 12.19 9.57 10.12
C TRP A 201 11.47 9.58 11.47
N THR A 202 10.87 10.71 11.84
CA THR A 202 10.23 10.92 13.13
C THR A 202 8.71 11.08 13.03
N ALA A 203 8.15 10.91 11.83
CA ALA A 203 6.70 10.91 11.64
C ALA A 203 6.04 9.75 12.40
N LYS A 204 4.80 9.95 12.87
CA LYS A 204 4.06 8.91 13.58
C LYS A 204 3.76 7.71 12.68
N ASN A 205 3.74 6.51 13.26
CA ASN A 205 3.20 5.29 12.64
C ASN A 205 3.71 5.01 11.21
N VAL A 206 5.01 5.26 10.95
CA VAL A 206 5.65 4.98 9.66
C VAL A 206 6.73 3.91 9.81
N ILE A 207 6.78 2.98 8.84
CA ILE A 207 7.91 2.06 8.64
C ILE A 207 8.63 2.49 7.36
N ILE A 208 9.96 2.63 7.42
CA ILE A 208 10.80 3.04 6.30
C ILE A 208 11.88 1.98 6.10
N THR A 209 12.02 1.47 4.88
CA THR A 209 13.11 0.57 4.48
C THR A 209 13.89 1.16 3.30
N PRO A 210 15.20 0.86 3.18
CA PRO A 210 16.08 1.54 2.24
C PRO A 210 16.08 0.88 0.85
N HIS A 211 14.91 0.77 0.21
CA HIS A 211 14.71 0.34 -1.18
C HIS A 211 15.49 -0.92 -1.57
N ARG A 212 15.24 -2.02 -0.84
CA ARG A 212 15.97 -3.29 -1.01
C ARG A 212 15.17 -4.39 -1.70
N ASP A 213 13.88 -4.19 -1.97
CA ASP A 213 12.95 -5.24 -2.41
C ASP A 213 12.53 -5.17 -3.92
#